data_AF-A0A935TYI1-F1
#
_entry.id   AF-A0A935TYI1-F1
#
_cell.length_a   1.000
_cell.length_b   1.000
_cell.length_c   1.000
_cell.angle_alpha   90.00
_cell.angle_beta   90.00
_cell.angle_gamma   90.00
#
_symmetry.space_group_name_H-M   'P 1'
#
loop_
_entity.id
_entity.type
_entity.pdbx_description
1 polymer ?
#
loop_
_entity_poly.entity_id
_entity_poly.type
_entity_poly.pdbx_seq_one_letter_code
_entity_poly.pdbx_strand_id
1 'polypeptide(L)'
;MEDNLRRQLARHQWVRRRGTPRVTILVGGERASATWRTWVATAQATASLLEASTVAEFDQCVREAVARAEQDPALAIAVVTTPVVLARWRRGRRDRMQALVEEGLVEVERRAPARVRQPRAKRATPTHPAQPTATAPTAARAPSPPRTAAATAATDARSLARPRAARFVATAQELQARSAAELAMLRALEATPATAGRFELNARLSVRFGGTAAEVDLLARAEGVAVEIDGVFHFDDAGDYRRDRRKDLLLQLQGLIVVRVLAEDVMQDPTAAVRAVC
;
A
#
# COMPACT_ATOMS: atom_id res chain seq x y z
N MET A 1 -7.88 -27.07 2.92
CA MET A 1 -8.78 -25.92 3.21
C MET A 1 -8.15 -25.06 4.29
N GLU A 2 -7.86 -25.64 5.45
CA GLU A 2 -7.15 -24.99 6.55
C GLU A 2 -5.81 -24.38 6.11
N ASP A 3 -5.13 -24.99 5.15
CA ASP A 3 -3.90 -24.50 4.50
C ASP A 3 -4.10 -23.15 3.78
N ASN A 4 -5.29 -22.90 3.24
CA ASN A 4 -5.61 -21.63 2.60
C ASN A 4 -5.75 -20.53 3.66
N LEU A 5 -6.46 -20.84 4.75
CA LEU A 5 -6.59 -19.99 5.92
C LEU A 5 -5.22 -19.68 6.54
N ARG A 6 -4.40 -20.69 6.81
CA ARG A 6 -3.02 -20.52 7.30
C ARG A 6 -2.15 -19.66 6.36
N ARG A 7 -2.27 -19.84 5.03
CA ARG A 7 -1.60 -18.97 4.04
C ARG A 7 -2.12 -17.54 4.03
N GLN A 8 -3.42 -17.32 4.24
CA GLN A 8 -3.99 -15.98 4.31
C GLN A 8 -3.52 -15.24 5.58
N LEU A 9 -3.49 -15.90 6.73
CA LEU A 9 -2.93 -15.34 7.97
C LEU A 9 -1.44 -15.00 7.82
N ALA A 10 -0.65 -15.91 7.24
CA ALA A 10 0.76 -15.66 6.92
C ALA A 10 0.95 -14.48 5.95
N ARG A 11 0.09 -14.35 4.92
CA ARG A 11 0.10 -13.20 4.01
C ARG A 11 -0.23 -11.89 4.73
N HIS A 12 -1.22 -11.88 5.62
CA HIS A 12 -1.57 -10.68 6.40
C HIS A 12 -0.41 -10.25 7.31
N GLN A 13 0.30 -11.21 7.91
CA GLN A 13 1.50 -10.95 8.69
C GLN A 13 2.66 -10.39 7.85
N TRP A 14 2.86 -10.93 6.64
CA TRP A 14 3.90 -10.49 5.71
C TRP A 14 3.64 -9.06 5.21
N VAL A 15 2.40 -8.74 4.83
CA VAL A 15 1.99 -7.38 4.40
C VAL A 15 2.23 -6.36 5.51
N ARG A 16 1.93 -6.71 6.77
CA ARG A 16 2.19 -5.85 7.93
C ARG A 16 3.69 -5.61 8.14
N ARG A 17 4.49 -6.68 8.20
CA ARG A 17 5.96 -6.61 8.34
C ARG A 17 6.69 -5.95 7.15
N ARG A 18 5.98 -5.64 6.06
CA ARG A 18 6.47 -4.87 4.92
C ARG A 18 5.93 -3.43 4.87
N GLY A 19 5.42 -2.93 6.00
CA GLY A 19 5.09 -1.52 6.23
C GLY A 19 3.66 -1.11 5.87
N THR A 20 2.78 -2.05 5.49
CA THR A 20 1.37 -1.76 5.22
C THR A 20 0.48 -2.24 6.38
N PRO A 21 -0.14 -1.35 7.16
CA PRO A 21 -1.07 -1.72 8.23
C PRO A 21 -2.14 -2.69 7.75
N ARG A 22 -2.23 -3.83 8.44
CA ARG A 22 -3.10 -4.96 8.08
C ARG A 22 -3.66 -5.60 9.34
N VAL A 23 -4.93 -5.35 9.64
CA VAL A 23 -5.66 -6.11 10.66
C VAL A 23 -6.25 -7.36 10.00
N THR A 24 -6.29 -8.49 10.73
CA THR A 24 -7.03 -9.68 10.28
C THR A 24 -8.43 -9.65 10.89
N ILE A 25 -9.48 -9.68 10.07
CA ILE A 25 -10.87 -9.70 10.51
C ILE A 25 -11.42 -11.11 10.36
N LEU A 26 -11.52 -11.82 11.47
CA LEU A 26 -11.88 -13.23 11.54
C LEU A 26 -13.39 -13.41 11.81
N VAL A 27 -14.11 -13.87 10.79
CA VAL A 27 -15.56 -14.10 10.91
C VAL A 27 -15.83 -15.57 11.20
N GLY A 28 -16.33 -15.87 12.40
CA GLY A 28 -16.64 -17.25 12.81
C GLY A 28 -16.76 -17.50 14.32
N GLY A 29 -16.60 -16.48 15.17
CA GLY A 29 -16.62 -16.64 16.63
C GLY A 29 -15.52 -17.58 17.14
N GLU A 30 -15.83 -18.38 18.16
CA GLU A 30 -14.91 -19.32 18.84
C GLU A 30 -14.04 -20.15 17.89
N ARG A 31 -14.60 -20.68 16.80
CA ARG A 31 -13.86 -21.47 15.79
C ARG A 31 -12.77 -20.64 15.11
N ALA A 32 -13.01 -19.36 14.90
CA ALA A 32 -12.03 -18.44 14.34
C ALA A 32 -10.94 -18.10 15.37
N SER A 33 -11.32 -17.83 16.63
CA SER A 33 -10.36 -17.64 17.74
C SER A 33 -9.45 -18.86 17.96
N ALA A 34 -10.01 -20.07 17.95
CA ALA A 34 -9.26 -21.32 18.08
C ALA A 34 -8.29 -21.54 16.90
N THR A 35 -8.73 -21.26 15.67
CA THR A 35 -7.87 -21.40 14.48
C THR A 35 -6.73 -20.36 14.49
N TRP A 36 -7.01 -19.13 14.93
CA TRP A 36 -5.99 -18.10 15.14
C TRP A 36 -4.94 -18.53 16.19
N ARG A 37 -5.38 -18.94 17.39
CA ARG A 37 -4.50 -19.43 18.46
C ARG A 37 -3.61 -20.59 17.97
N THR A 38 -4.17 -21.50 17.18
CA THR A 38 -3.43 -22.62 16.55
C THR A 38 -2.36 -22.13 15.56
N TRP A 39 -2.71 -21.17 14.70
CA TRP A 39 -1.75 -20.58 13.75
C TRP A 39 -0.64 -19.79 14.46
N VAL A 40 -1.00 -18.98 15.48
CA VAL A 40 -0.04 -18.21 16.30
C VAL A 40 0.99 -19.12 16.96
N ALA A 41 0.54 -20.19 17.62
CA ALA A 41 1.43 -21.18 18.23
C ALA A 41 2.32 -21.89 17.20
N THR A 42 1.77 -22.25 16.03
CA THR A 42 2.54 -22.86 14.92
C THR A 42 3.59 -21.91 14.33
N ALA A 43 3.27 -20.61 14.27
CA ALA A 43 4.14 -19.57 13.70
C ALA A 43 5.10 -18.95 14.73
N GLN A 44 5.04 -19.36 16.00
CA GLN A 44 5.81 -18.82 17.13
C GLN A 44 5.76 -17.28 17.21
N ALA A 45 4.60 -16.69 16.91
CA ALA A 45 4.44 -15.24 16.82
C ALA A 45 3.93 -14.64 18.14
N THR A 46 4.49 -13.51 18.56
CA THR A 46 3.84 -12.60 19.52
C THR A 46 2.51 -12.14 18.90
N ALA A 47 1.40 -12.23 19.65
CA ALA A 47 0.07 -11.99 19.09
C ALA A 47 -0.91 -11.29 20.03
N SER A 48 -1.80 -10.49 19.44
CA SER A 48 -2.98 -9.90 20.05
C SER A 48 -4.24 -10.43 19.36
N LEU A 49 -5.22 -10.86 20.16
CA LEU A 49 -6.54 -11.26 19.68
C LEU A 49 -7.59 -10.43 20.41
N LEU A 50 -8.38 -9.68 19.65
CA LEU A 50 -9.56 -8.97 20.15
C LEU A 50 -10.81 -9.73 19.71
N GLU A 51 -11.83 -9.77 20.56
CA GLU A 51 -13.10 -10.46 20.25
C GLU A 51 -14.27 -9.47 20.45
N ALA A 52 -15.18 -9.39 19.48
CA ALA A 52 -16.26 -8.41 19.46
C ALA A 52 -17.63 -9.06 19.18
N SER A 53 -18.52 -8.95 20.17
CA SER A 53 -19.90 -9.46 20.18
C SER A 53 -20.95 -8.41 19.78
N THR A 54 -20.65 -7.10 19.90
CA THR A 54 -21.52 -6.00 19.45
C THR A 54 -20.86 -5.13 18.37
N VAL A 55 -21.66 -4.27 17.74
CA VAL A 55 -21.21 -3.35 16.68
C VAL A 55 -20.28 -2.26 17.24
N ALA A 56 -20.51 -1.82 18.48
CA ALA A 56 -19.66 -0.84 19.16
C ALA A 56 -18.30 -1.44 19.55
N GLU A 57 -18.31 -2.64 20.16
CA GLU A 57 -17.08 -3.42 20.42
C GLU A 57 -16.28 -3.64 19.15
N PHE A 58 -16.93 -3.95 18.02
CA PHE A 58 -16.21 -4.21 16.76
C PHE A 58 -15.56 -2.94 16.20
N ASP A 59 -16.22 -1.78 16.25
CA ASP A 59 -15.60 -0.52 15.80
C ASP A 59 -14.39 -0.14 16.69
N GLN A 60 -14.52 -0.31 18.01
CA GLN A 60 -13.42 -0.09 18.96
C GLN A 60 -12.26 -1.06 18.72
N CYS A 61 -12.53 -2.37 18.64
CA CYS A 61 -11.52 -3.41 18.44
C CYS A 61 -10.79 -3.22 17.10
N VAL A 62 -11.47 -2.79 16.04
CA VAL A 62 -10.82 -2.51 14.76
C VAL A 62 -9.88 -1.29 14.89
N ARG A 63 -10.31 -0.18 15.51
CA ARG A 63 -9.43 0.99 15.74
C ARG A 63 -8.20 0.63 16.58
N GLU A 64 -8.41 -0.08 17.68
CA GLU A 64 -7.34 -0.57 18.57
C GLU A 64 -6.38 -1.49 17.83
N ALA A 65 -6.89 -2.37 16.96
CA ALA A 65 -6.07 -3.26 16.16
C ALA A 65 -5.29 -2.55 15.03
N VAL A 66 -5.84 -1.47 14.46
CA VAL A 66 -5.13 -0.63 13.48
C VAL A 66 -3.97 0.09 14.16
N ALA A 67 -4.22 0.79 15.27
CA ALA A 67 -3.18 1.50 16.02
C ALA A 67 -2.05 0.56 16.48
N ARG A 68 -2.38 -0.65 16.98
CA ARG A 68 -1.37 -1.67 17.31
C ARG A 68 -0.63 -2.21 16.08
N ALA A 69 -1.27 -2.33 14.93
CA ALA A 69 -0.63 -2.79 13.68
C ALA A 69 0.29 -1.72 13.05
N GLU A 70 0.07 -0.44 13.38
CA GLU A 70 0.91 0.70 13.02
C GLU A 70 2.09 0.85 14.00
N GLN A 71 1.86 0.65 15.30
CA GLN A 71 2.89 0.70 16.36
C GLN A 71 3.84 -0.50 16.37
N ASP A 72 3.34 -1.73 16.17
CA ASP A 72 4.14 -2.95 16.06
C ASP A 72 3.73 -3.75 14.80
N PRO A 73 4.43 -3.55 13.67
CA PRO A 73 4.20 -4.33 12.46
C PRO A 73 4.58 -5.82 12.59
N ALA A 74 5.38 -6.19 13.60
CA ALA A 74 5.80 -7.57 13.84
C ALA A 74 4.79 -8.37 14.67
N LEU A 75 4.05 -7.72 15.57
CA LEU A 75 2.91 -8.27 16.32
C LEU A 75 1.88 -8.86 15.36
N ALA A 76 1.44 -10.09 15.62
CA ALA A 76 0.32 -10.69 14.93
C ALA A 76 -1.00 -10.21 15.53
N ILE A 77 -1.85 -9.52 14.76
CA ILE A 77 -3.13 -9.02 15.27
C ILE A 77 -4.34 -9.44 14.45
N ALA A 78 -5.41 -9.80 15.18
CA ALA A 78 -6.71 -10.12 14.63
C ALA A 78 -7.86 -9.64 15.53
N VAL A 79 -9.00 -9.33 14.89
CA VAL A 79 -10.29 -9.08 15.53
C VAL A 79 -11.25 -10.19 15.11
N VAL A 80 -11.79 -10.94 16.07
CA VAL A 80 -12.82 -11.96 15.84
C VAL A 80 -14.21 -11.37 16.02
N THR A 81 -15.12 -11.70 15.12
CA THR A 81 -16.53 -11.34 15.26
C THR A 81 -17.47 -12.36 14.59
N THR A 82 -18.77 -12.05 14.60
CA THR A 82 -19.83 -12.84 13.96
C THR A 82 -20.29 -12.22 12.63
N PRO A 83 -20.84 -13.01 11.69
CA PRO A 83 -21.41 -12.47 10.45
C PRO A 83 -22.47 -11.39 10.68
N VAL A 84 -23.25 -11.50 11.77
CA VAL A 84 -24.34 -10.58 12.11
C VAL A 84 -23.80 -9.22 12.55
N VAL A 85 -22.74 -9.20 13.37
CA VAL A 85 -22.10 -7.95 13.82
C VAL A 85 -21.45 -7.24 12.64
N LEU A 86 -20.65 -7.96 11.84
CA LEU A 86 -19.99 -7.39 10.67
C LEU A 86 -20.99 -6.87 9.63
N ALA A 87 -22.07 -7.62 9.33
CA ALA A 87 -23.10 -7.16 8.39
C ALA A 87 -23.90 -5.95 8.89
N ARG A 88 -24.04 -5.76 10.21
CA ARG A 88 -24.61 -4.54 10.79
C ARG A 88 -23.62 -3.38 10.73
N TRP A 89 -22.37 -3.59 11.13
CA TRP A 89 -21.31 -2.57 11.12
C TRP A 89 -21.00 -2.03 9.71
N ARG A 90 -21.02 -2.89 8.68
CA ARG A 90 -20.86 -2.52 7.27
C ARG A 90 -21.95 -1.59 6.72
N ARG A 91 -23.13 -1.55 7.35
CA ARG A 91 -24.34 -0.94 6.76
C ARG A 91 -24.18 0.57 6.59
N GLY A 92 -24.27 1.06 5.35
CA GLY A 92 -24.18 2.49 5.02
C GLY A 92 -22.74 3.03 4.98
N ARG A 93 -21.75 2.31 5.51
CA ARG A 93 -20.33 2.70 5.44
C ARG A 93 -19.80 2.67 4.00
N ARG A 94 -18.88 3.60 3.71
CA ARG A 94 -18.08 3.69 2.47
C ARG A 94 -16.71 4.32 2.74
N ASP A 95 -16.23 4.26 3.98
CA ASP A 95 -15.05 4.96 4.49
C ASP A 95 -13.78 4.08 4.51
N ARG A 96 -12.61 4.70 4.72
CA ARG A 96 -11.30 4.02 4.87
C ARG A 96 -11.35 2.83 5.84
N MET A 97 -12.08 2.93 6.95
CA MET A 97 -12.14 1.83 7.93
C MET A 97 -12.88 0.60 7.38
N GLN A 98 -13.97 0.79 6.63
CA GLN A 98 -14.63 -0.30 5.94
C GLN A 98 -13.67 -0.98 4.95
N ALA A 99 -12.96 -0.20 4.14
CA ALA A 99 -12.01 -0.76 3.19
C ALA A 99 -10.90 -1.59 3.86
N LEU A 100 -10.34 -1.12 4.96
CA LEU A 100 -9.37 -1.86 5.77
C LEU A 100 -9.95 -3.19 6.31
N VAL A 101 -11.21 -3.18 6.75
CA VAL A 101 -11.92 -4.39 7.23
C VAL A 101 -12.19 -5.39 6.11
N GLU A 102 -12.61 -4.95 4.92
CA GLU A 102 -12.78 -5.83 3.75
C GLU A 102 -11.44 -6.44 3.32
N GLU A 103 -10.38 -5.64 3.30
CA GLU A 103 -9.02 -6.07 2.97
C GLU A 103 -8.38 -7.00 4.02
N GLY A 104 -8.86 -6.93 5.26
CA GLY A 104 -8.47 -7.82 6.35
C GLY A 104 -9.31 -9.10 6.45
N LEU A 105 -10.35 -9.26 5.64
CA LEU A 105 -11.41 -10.25 5.87
C LEU A 105 -10.97 -11.70 5.67
N VAL A 106 -11.32 -12.54 6.64
CA VAL A 106 -11.09 -13.98 6.67
C VAL A 106 -12.34 -14.69 7.22
N GLU A 107 -13.11 -15.33 6.34
CA GLU A 107 -14.28 -16.11 6.74
C GLU A 107 -13.88 -17.54 7.13
N VAL A 108 -14.17 -17.93 8.38
CA VAL A 108 -13.85 -19.25 8.92
C VAL A 108 -15.11 -20.12 8.88
N GLU A 109 -15.31 -20.82 7.77
CA GLU A 109 -16.52 -21.62 7.51
C GLU A 109 -16.94 -22.48 8.71
N ARG A 110 -18.22 -22.38 9.10
CA ARG A 110 -18.89 -23.42 9.88
C ARG A 110 -18.95 -24.68 9.02
N ARG A 111 -18.12 -25.68 9.36
CA ARG A 111 -18.21 -27.03 8.78
C ARG A 111 -19.60 -27.58 9.04
N ALA A 112 -20.46 -27.60 8.02
CA ALA A 112 -21.77 -28.23 8.12
C ALA A 112 -21.63 -29.71 8.50
N PRO A 113 -22.60 -30.29 9.25
CA PRO A 113 -22.66 -31.74 9.40
C PRO A 113 -22.70 -32.38 8.02
N ALA A 114 -21.95 -33.47 7.85
CA ALA A 114 -21.65 -34.01 6.53
C ALA A 114 -22.93 -34.47 5.81
N ARG A 115 -23.41 -33.68 4.83
CA ARG A 115 -24.51 -34.08 3.95
C ARG A 115 -24.05 -35.28 3.12
N VAL A 116 -24.66 -36.43 3.37
CA VAL A 116 -24.45 -37.67 2.60
C VAL A 116 -24.71 -37.36 1.12
N ARG A 117 -23.67 -37.53 0.30
CA ARG A 117 -23.74 -37.30 -1.15
C ARG A 117 -24.47 -38.46 -1.82
N GLN A 118 -25.71 -38.23 -2.25
CA GLN A 118 -26.30 -39.04 -3.33
C GLN A 118 -25.61 -38.70 -4.67
N PRO A 119 -25.42 -39.67 -5.58
CA PRO A 119 -24.63 -39.47 -6.79
C PRO A 119 -25.37 -38.65 -7.86
N ARG A 120 -24.63 -37.80 -8.59
CA ARG A 120 -25.14 -37.09 -9.78
C ARG A 120 -25.10 -38.00 -11.02
N ALA A 121 -26.18 -38.03 -11.79
CA ALA A 121 -26.19 -38.59 -13.14
C ALA A 121 -25.34 -37.74 -14.11
N LYS A 122 -24.80 -38.40 -15.15
CA LYS A 122 -24.00 -37.77 -16.21
C LYS A 122 -24.91 -37.21 -17.33
N ARG A 123 -24.51 -36.11 -17.98
CA ARG A 123 -24.89 -35.81 -19.37
C ARG A 123 -23.73 -35.08 -20.08
N ALA A 124 -23.71 -35.18 -21.41
CA ALA A 124 -22.48 -35.04 -22.21
C ALA A 124 -22.35 -33.71 -22.98
N THR A 125 -21.11 -33.43 -23.41
CA THR A 125 -20.69 -32.41 -24.37
C THR A 125 -21.20 -32.68 -25.79
N PRO A 126 -21.39 -31.63 -26.60
CA PRO A 126 -21.18 -31.67 -28.05
C PRO A 126 -20.05 -30.72 -28.51
N THR A 127 -19.67 -30.82 -29.77
CA THR A 127 -18.45 -30.24 -30.39
C THR A 127 -18.66 -29.00 -31.26
N HIS A 128 -17.56 -28.32 -31.58
CA HIS A 128 -17.43 -27.26 -32.60
C HIS A 128 -17.81 -27.71 -34.03
N PRO A 129 -18.16 -26.74 -34.88
CA PRO A 129 -17.52 -26.59 -36.20
C PRO A 129 -16.81 -25.23 -36.38
N ALA A 130 -16.39 -24.92 -37.62
CA ALA A 130 -15.26 -24.01 -37.93
C ALA A 130 -15.60 -22.72 -38.72
N GLN A 131 -14.55 -21.96 -39.08
CA GLN A 131 -14.55 -20.66 -39.79
C GLN A 131 -14.82 -20.78 -41.31
N PRO A 132 -15.01 -19.63 -42.00
CA PRO A 132 -14.10 -19.30 -43.12
C PRO A 132 -13.50 -17.87 -43.09
N THR A 133 -12.81 -17.48 -44.16
CA THR A 133 -11.63 -16.57 -44.19
C THR A 133 -11.77 -15.23 -44.95
N ALA A 134 -10.83 -14.30 -44.66
CA ALA A 134 -10.34 -13.18 -45.52
C ALA A 134 -11.29 -11.96 -45.72
N THR A 135 -10.89 -10.77 -46.21
CA THR A 135 -9.67 -10.26 -46.93
C THR A 135 -9.21 -8.86 -46.42
N ALA A 136 -8.07 -8.33 -46.91
CA ALA A 136 -7.55 -6.97 -46.66
C ALA A 136 -7.18 -6.21 -47.96
N PRO A 137 -7.11 -4.86 -47.95
CA PRO A 137 -5.87 -4.09 -48.27
C PRO A 137 -5.66 -2.88 -47.29
N THR A 138 -4.50 -2.22 -47.05
CA THR A 138 -3.29 -1.82 -47.84
C THR A 138 -3.55 -0.56 -48.69
N ALA A 139 -2.85 0.60 -48.59
CA ALA A 139 -1.66 1.10 -47.84
C ALA A 139 -1.83 2.63 -47.51
N ALA A 140 -0.88 3.57 -47.29
CA ALA A 140 0.61 3.62 -47.35
C ALA A 140 1.26 4.82 -46.60
N ARG A 141 2.52 4.65 -46.16
CA ARG A 141 3.75 5.52 -46.25
C ARG A 141 3.73 7.06 -45.99
N ALA A 142 4.75 7.55 -45.25
CA ALA A 142 5.05 8.97 -44.91
C ALA A 142 6.09 9.68 -45.83
N PRO A 143 6.43 10.98 -45.64
CA PRO A 143 7.60 11.38 -44.81
C PRO A 143 7.45 12.74 -44.03
N SER A 144 8.57 13.37 -43.61
CA SER A 144 8.65 14.50 -42.62
C SER A 144 9.42 15.76 -43.16
N PRO A 145 10.24 16.49 -42.36
CA PRO A 145 10.02 17.79 -41.65
C PRO A 145 10.84 18.95 -42.32
N PRO A 146 11.54 19.93 -41.68
CA PRO A 146 11.48 20.60 -40.35
C PRO A 146 11.56 22.16 -40.43
N ARG A 147 11.70 22.89 -39.30
CA ARG A 147 12.86 23.81 -39.03
C ARG A 147 12.83 24.56 -37.67
N THR A 148 14.03 25.01 -37.30
CA THR A 148 14.49 25.74 -36.09
C THR A 148 14.27 27.26 -36.11
N ALA A 149 14.22 27.89 -34.93
CA ALA A 149 15.01 29.10 -34.60
C ALA A 149 15.09 29.31 -33.07
N ALA A 150 16.09 30.05 -32.59
CA ALA A 150 16.26 30.49 -31.21
C ALA A 150 16.78 31.95 -31.18
N ALA A 151 16.58 32.67 -30.06
CA ALA A 151 17.18 33.98 -29.84
C ALA A 151 17.47 34.22 -28.34
N THR A 152 18.61 34.85 -28.06
CA THR A 152 19.10 35.16 -26.71
C THR A 152 19.12 36.67 -26.46
N ALA A 153 18.89 37.10 -25.21
CA ALA A 153 19.31 38.41 -24.74
C ALA A 153 19.64 38.36 -23.24
N ALA A 154 20.75 38.99 -22.85
CA ALA A 154 21.16 39.23 -21.48
C ALA A 154 21.74 40.64 -21.39
N THR A 155 21.60 41.31 -20.24
CA THR A 155 22.40 42.50 -19.84
C THR A 155 22.46 42.56 -18.31
N ASP A 156 23.61 42.96 -17.78
CA ASP A 156 23.87 43.09 -16.34
C ASP A 156 23.20 44.28 -15.65
N ALA A 157 23.03 44.18 -14.33
CA ALA A 157 22.93 45.31 -13.42
C ALA A 157 23.80 45.07 -12.18
N ARG A 158 24.73 45.99 -11.88
CA ARG A 158 25.67 45.86 -10.75
C ARG A 158 24.94 46.03 -9.41
N SER A 159 25.20 45.15 -8.45
CA SER A 159 24.58 45.18 -7.12
C SER A 159 25.55 45.67 -6.04
N LEU A 160 25.08 46.56 -5.16
CA LEU A 160 25.82 47.05 -4.00
C LEU A 160 25.79 46.01 -2.86
N ALA A 161 26.91 45.86 -2.16
CA ALA A 161 27.09 44.76 -1.21
C ALA A 161 26.20 44.88 0.05
N ARG A 162 25.39 43.84 0.31
CA ARG A 162 24.84 43.48 1.62
C ARG A 162 25.48 42.17 2.09
N PRO A 163 25.51 41.85 3.40
CA PRO A 163 26.20 40.67 3.91
C PRO A 163 25.76 39.38 3.21
N ARG A 164 26.75 38.58 2.81
CA ARG A 164 26.59 37.38 1.98
C ARG A 164 25.97 36.25 2.79
N ALA A 165 24.64 36.23 2.87
CA ALA A 165 23.89 35.02 3.21
C ALA A 165 24.43 33.86 2.36
N ALA A 166 24.64 32.69 2.98
CA ALA A 166 25.09 31.51 2.27
C ALA A 166 24.07 31.14 1.20
N ARG A 167 24.43 31.35 -0.07
CA ARG A 167 23.64 30.86 -1.21
C ARG A 167 23.71 29.34 -1.20
N PHE A 168 22.75 28.70 -0.53
CA PHE A 168 22.43 27.30 -0.73
C PHE A 168 22.07 27.13 -2.22
N VAL A 169 23.02 26.60 -2.98
CA VAL A 169 22.75 26.12 -4.34
C VAL A 169 22.05 24.78 -4.16
N ALA A 170 20.75 24.75 -4.44
CA ALA A 170 19.98 23.52 -4.39
C ALA A 170 20.63 22.48 -5.33
N THR A 171 20.80 21.26 -4.82
CA THR A 171 21.34 20.14 -5.60
C THR A 171 20.40 19.80 -6.75
N ALA A 172 20.93 19.12 -7.78
CA ALA A 172 20.13 18.63 -8.90
C ALA A 172 19.03 17.62 -8.47
N GLN A 173 19.09 17.10 -7.25
CA GLN A 173 18.06 16.25 -6.65
C GLN A 173 17.02 17.05 -5.87
N GLU A 174 17.42 18.05 -5.06
CA GLU A 174 16.46 18.95 -4.39
C GLU A 174 15.55 19.68 -5.39
N LEU A 175 16.05 19.98 -6.59
CA LEU A 175 15.28 20.56 -7.70
C LEU A 175 14.23 19.59 -8.32
N GLN A 176 14.20 18.32 -7.91
CA GLN A 176 13.20 17.33 -8.32
C GLN A 176 12.05 17.17 -7.32
N ALA A 177 12.15 17.80 -6.14
CA ALA A 177 11.07 17.80 -5.15
C ALA A 177 9.86 18.59 -5.68
N ARG A 178 8.67 17.98 -5.60
CA ARG A 178 7.40 18.55 -6.07
C ARG A 178 6.59 19.21 -4.95
N SER A 179 6.93 18.91 -3.70
CA SER A 179 6.35 19.50 -2.48
C SER A 179 7.42 19.93 -1.48
N ALA A 180 7.02 20.79 -0.54
CA ALA A 180 7.89 21.20 0.58
C ALA A 180 8.24 20.02 1.50
N ALA A 181 7.33 19.04 1.66
CA ALA A 181 7.53 17.87 2.51
C ALA A 181 8.56 16.90 1.91
N GLU A 182 8.53 16.64 0.60
CA GLU A 182 9.59 15.89 -0.11
C GLU A 182 10.98 16.52 0.13
N LEU A 183 11.09 17.84 0.01
CA LEU A 183 12.34 18.56 0.20
C LEU A 183 12.81 18.55 1.66
N ALA A 184 11.88 18.68 2.62
CA ALA A 184 12.18 18.59 4.05
C ALA A 184 12.64 17.19 4.45
N MET A 185 11.94 16.15 3.98
CA MET A 185 12.27 14.75 4.23
C MET A 185 13.62 14.36 3.62
N LEU A 186 13.89 14.73 2.35
CA LEU A 186 15.19 14.49 1.73
C LEU A 186 16.31 15.15 2.53
N ARG A 187 16.14 16.42 2.95
CA ARG A 187 17.16 17.12 3.75
C ARG A 187 17.42 16.47 5.10
N ALA A 188 16.40 15.92 5.75
CA ALA A 188 16.56 15.19 7.01
C ALA A 188 17.28 13.84 6.81
N LEU A 189 17.00 13.14 5.70
CA LEU A 189 17.71 11.92 5.31
C LEU A 189 19.18 12.19 4.95
N GLU A 190 19.47 13.27 4.22
CA GLU A 190 20.84 13.67 3.87
C GLU A 190 21.63 14.22 5.06
N ALA A 191 20.98 14.87 6.03
CA ALA A 191 21.60 15.28 7.29
C ALA A 191 21.88 14.12 8.25
N THR A 192 21.27 12.95 8.03
CA THR A 192 21.38 11.78 8.91
C THR A 192 22.43 10.80 8.36
N PRO A 193 23.56 10.55 9.08
CA PRO A 193 24.66 9.74 8.54
C PRO A 193 24.31 8.29 8.18
N ALA A 194 23.21 7.76 8.73
CA ALA A 194 22.71 6.43 8.38
C ALA A 194 22.07 6.38 6.97
N THR A 195 21.59 7.51 6.44
CA THR A 195 20.74 7.59 5.23
C THR A 195 21.27 8.53 4.14
N ALA A 196 22.31 9.33 4.42
CA ALA A 196 22.91 10.25 3.46
C ALA A 196 23.36 9.55 2.16
N GLY A 197 23.04 10.16 1.02
CA GLY A 197 23.33 9.67 -0.32
C GLY A 197 22.57 8.41 -0.75
N ARG A 198 21.57 7.94 0.01
CA ARG A 198 20.88 6.66 -0.27
C ARG A 198 19.55 6.77 -1.00
N PHE A 199 18.84 7.89 -0.86
CA PHE A 199 17.47 8.04 -1.35
C PHE A 199 17.40 8.83 -2.67
N GLU A 200 16.71 8.29 -3.67
CA GLU A 200 16.34 8.96 -4.92
C GLU A 200 14.95 9.62 -4.77
N LEU A 201 14.78 10.91 -5.13
CA LEU A 201 13.47 11.58 -5.16
C LEU A 201 12.64 11.17 -6.39
N ASN A 202 11.33 11.07 -6.23
CA ASN A 202 10.34 10.83 -7.30
C ASN A 202 10.70 9.65 -8.22
N ALA A 203 11.26 8.59 -7.64
CA ALA A 203 11.93 7.52 -8.36
C ALA A 203 10.93 6.61 -9.07
N ARG A 204 11.19 6.33 -10.36
CA ARG A 204 10.37 5.43 -11.19
C ARG A 204 10.86 3.99 -11.12
N LEU A 205 9.90 3.07 -11.12
CA LEU A 205 10.13 1.64 -11.15
C LEU A 205 9.82 1.06 -12.54
N SER A 206 10.37 -0.12 -12.84
CA SER A 206 10.12 -0.86 -14.07
C SER A 206 8.70 -1.44 -14.16
N VAL A 207 8.04 -1.68 -13.02
CA VAL A 207 6.64 -2.09 -12.95
C VAL A 207 5.69 -0.93 -13.19
N ARG A 208 4.50 -1.24 -13.71
CA ARG A 208 3.44 -0.26 -13.97
C ARG A 208 2.39 -0.25 -12.85
N PHE A 209 1.87 0.93 -12.55
CA PHE A 209 0.71 1.12 -11.69
C PHE A 209 -0.33 1.98 -12.41
N GLY A 210 -1.49 1.40 -12.71
CA GLY A 210 -2.42 2.01 -13.66
C GLY A 210 -1.82 2.09 -15.07
N GLY A 211 -1.93 3.25 -15.72
CA GLY A 211 -1.41 3.48 -17.07
C GLY A 211 0.09 3.78 -17.16
N THR A 212 0.73 4.18 -16.06
CA THR A 212 2.11 4.67 -16.02
C THR A 212 3.08 3.66 -15.37
N ALA A 213 4.37 3.96 -15.40
CA ALA A 213 5.30 3.39 -14.43
C ALA A 213 4.80 3.69 -13.00
N ALA A 214 5.11 2.79 -12.05
CA ALA A 214 5.01 3.11 -10.64
C ALA A 214 6.10 4.14 -10.28
N GLU A 215 5.75 5.07 -9.39
CA GLU A 215 6.60 6.17 -8.94
C GLU A 215 6.39 6.32 -7.43
N VAL A 216 7.46 6.52 -6.68
CA VAL A 216 7.47 6.67 -5.21
C VAL A 216 8.21 7.95 -4.86
N ASP A 217 7.83 8.58 -3.75
CA ASP A 217 8.32 9.94 -3.45
C ASP A 217 9.80 9.93 -3.08
N LEU A 218 10.24 8.93 -2.31
CA LEU A 218 11.66 8.65 -2.03
C LEU A 218 11.95 7.15 -2.13
N LEU A 219 13.09 6.76 -2.72
CA LEU A 219 13.51 5.36 -2.86
C LEU A 219 14.97 5.14 -2.46
N ALA A 220 15.21 4.35 -1.40
CA ALA A 220 16.51 3.77 -1.11
C ALA A 220 16.63 2.39 -1.79
N ARG A 221 17.31 2.37 -2.93
CA ARG A 221 17.28 1.24 -3.87
C ARG A 221 18.10 0.02 -3.40
N ALA A 222 19.18 0.23 -2.64
CA ALA A 222 20.02 -0.85 -2.12
C ALA A 222 19.41 -1.51 -0.88
N GLU A 223 18.79 -0.71 -0.02
CA GLU A 223 18.06 -1.13 1.19
C GLU A 223 16.69 -1.73 0.86
N GLY A 224 16.13 -1.38 -0.30
CA GLY A 224 14.79 -1.78 -0.72
C GLY A 224 13.69 -1.06 0.06
N VAL A 225 13.86 0.22 0.38
CA VAL A 225 12.87 1.02 1.12
C VAL A 225 12.29 2.09 0.20
N ALA A 226 10.97 2.11 0.06
CA ALA A 226 10.22 3.20 -0.57
C ALA A 226 9.46 3.99 0.50
N VAL A 227 9.54 5.31 0.44
CA VAL A 227 8.76 6.22 1.30
C VAL A 227 7.74 6.95 0.44
N GLU A 228 6.51 7.01 0.94
CA GLU A 228 5.39 7.78 0.39
C GLU A 228 5.03 8.87 1.41
N ILE A 229 4.81 10.11 0.96
CA ILE A 229 4.56 11.27 1.81
C ILE A 229 3.09 11.69 1.65
N ASP A 230 2.24 11.15 2.51
CA ASP A 230 0.78 11.27 2.37
C ASP A 230 0.27 12.64 2.80
N GLY A 231 -0.30 13.38 1.84
CA GLY A 231 -1.04 14.62 2.10
C GLY A 231 -2.34 14.39 2.88
N VAL A 232 -2.76 15.41 3.65
CA VAL A 232 -3.92 15.38 4.56
C VAL A 232 -5.22 14.87 3.92
N PHE A 233 -5.40 15.07 2.61
CA PHE A 233 -6.65 14.77 1.89
C PHE A 233 -6.84 13.29 1.47
N HIS A 234 -5.87 12.40 1.68
CA HIS A 234 -5.94 11.02 1.17
C HIS A 234 -6.76 10.03 2.03
N PHE A 235 -7.32 10.46 3.17
CA PHE A 235 -7.77 9.52 4.21
C PHE A 235 -9.27 9.22 4.29
N ASP A 236 -10.13 10.03 3.67
CA ASP A 236 -11.59 9.85 3.77
C ASP A 236 -12.18 8.98 2.65
N ASP A 237 -11.64 9.03 1.42
CA ASP A 237 -12.17 8.22 0.32
C ASP A 237 -11.65 6.77 0.32
N ALA A 238 -12.59 5.83 0.28
CA ALA A 238 -12.28 4.41 0.27
C ALA A 238 -11.95 3.84 -1.12
N GLY A 239 -12.10 4.62 -2.19
CA GLY A 239 -11.60 4.28 -3.52
C GLY A 239 -10.09 4.53 -3.63
N ASP A 240 -9.65 5.72 -3.22
CA ASP A 240 -8.23 6.11 -3.18
C ASP A 240 -7.45 5.28 -2.16
N TYR A 241 -7.94 5.10 -0.92
CA TYR A 241 -7.30 4.16 0.03
C TYR A 241 -7.10 2.76 -0.58
N ARG A 242 -8.09 2.22 -1.31
CA ARG A 242 -7.96 0.92 -1.99
C ARG A 242 -7.05 0.97 -3.22
N ARG A 243 -6.85 2.13 -3.85
CA ARG A 243 -5.82 2.35 -4.88
C ARG A 243 -4.44 2.30 -4.24
N ASP A 244 -4.22 3.00 -3.14
CA ASP A 244 -2.91 3.10 -2.52
C ASP A 244 -2.49 1.78 -1.85
N ARG A 245 -3.41 1.06 -1.19
CA ARG A 245 -3.15 -0.34 -0.75
C ARG A 245 -2.79 -1.31 -1.89
N ARG A 246 -3.24 -1.06 -3.13
CA ARG A 246 -2.80 -1.81 -4.33
C ARG A 246 -1.42 -1.34 -4.83
N LYS A 247 -1.08 -0.06 -4.69
CA LYS A 247 0.28 0.47 -4.95
C LYS A 247 1.27 -0.16 -3.97
N ASP A 248 0.95 -0.12 -2.68
CA ASP A 248 1.78 -0.69 -1.61
C ASP A 248 2.06 -2.18 -1.85
N LEU A 249 1.03 -2.98 -2.11
CA LEU A 249 1.19 -4.41 -2.41
C LEU A 249 2.06 -4.65 -3.66
N LEU A 250 1.95 -3.81 -4.70
CA LEU A 250 2.80 -3.91 -5.89
C LEU A 250 4.28 -3.64 -5.54
N LEU A 251 4.56 -2.60 -4.76
CA LEU A 251 5.90 -2.25 -4.29
C LEU A 251 6.48 -3.36 -3.39
N GLN A 252 5.70 -3.90 -2.45
CA GLN A 252 6.09 -5.04 -1.62
C GLN A 252 6.40 -6.29 -2.45
N LEU A 253 5.67 -6.54 -3.53
CA LEU A 253 5.94 -7.62 -4.48
C LEU A 253 7.19 -7.37 -5.36
N GLN A 254 7.72 -6.15 -5.40
CA GLN A 254 9.08 -5.86 -5.91
C GLN A 254 10.17 -6.02 -4.84
N GLY A 255 9.84 -6.59 -3.68
CA GLY A 255 10.77 -6.82 -2.58
C GLY A 255 10.99 -5.60 -1.69
N LEU A 256 10.20 -4.53 -1.85
CA LEU A 256 10.34 -3.30 -1.07
C LEU A 256 9.69 -3.39 0.32
N ILE A 257 10.15 -2.55 1.23
CA ILE A 257 9.42 -2.11 2.43
C ILE A 257 8.79 -0.76 2.06
N VAL A 258 7.50 -0.58 2.37
CA VAL A 258 6.78 0.67 2.07
C VAL A 258 6.52 1.41 3.37
N VAL A 259 7.16 2.56 3.55
CA VAL A 259 6.92 3.46 4.69
C VAL A 259 5.99 4.59 4.23
N ARG A 260 5.00 4.93 5.04
CA ARG A 260 4.10 6.08 4.82
C ARG A 260 4.23 7.03 5.99
N VAL A 261 4.54 8.29 5.69
CA VAL A 261 4.63 9.40 6.66
C VAL A 261 3.67 10.49 6.24
N LEU A 262 3.06 11.21 7.19
CA LEU A 262 2.20 12.33 6.81
C LEU A 262 3.06 13.52 6.36
N ALA A 263 2.61 14.22 5.32
CA ALA A 263 3.20 15.49 4.91
C ALA A 263 3.17 16.53 6.04
N GLU A 264 2.21 16.42 6.96
CA GLU A 264 2.13 17.25 8.17
C GLU A 264 3.23 16.87 9.19
N ASP A 265 3.36 15.59 9.57
CA ASP A 265 4.40 15.10 10.48
C ASP A 265 5.81 15.49 9.99
N VAL A 266 6.07 15.29 8.69
CA VAL A 266 7.31 15.67 8.00
C VAL A 266 7.60 17.16 8.09
N MET A 267 6.57 18.02 8.06
CA MET A 267 6.72 19.47 8.17
C MET A 267 6.78 19.97 9.62
N GLN A 268 6.28 19.20 10.58
CA GLN A 268 6.38 19.49 12.02
C GLN A 268 7.74 19.06 12.61
N ASP A 269 8.16 17.81 12.38
CA ASP A 269 9.50 17.31 12.74
C ASP A 269 10.04 16.32 11.67
N PRO A 270 10.82 16.81 10.69
CA PRO A 270 11.51 15.98 9.71
C PRO A 270 12.41 14.90 10.33
N THR A 271 12.95 15.14 11.54
CA THR A 271 13.87 14.22 12.23
C THR A 271 13.11 13.07 12.87
N ALA A 272 11.91 13.31 13.37
CA ALA A 272 11.00 12.25 13.80
C ALA A 272 10.54 11.40 12.60
N ALA A 273 10.21 12.02 11.47
CA ALA A 273 9.81 11.31 10.26
C ALA A 273 10.90 10.36 9.73
N VAL A 274 12.19 10.73 9.81
CA VAL A 274 13.31 9.83 9.47
C VAL A 274 13.34 8.56 10.35
N ARG A 275 12.92 8.63 11.62
CA ARG A 275 12.84 7.45 12.52
C ARG A 275 11.69 6.49 12.19
N ALA A 276 10.77 6.87 11.30
CA ALA A 276 9.80 5.94 10.72
C ALA A 276 10.42 5.10 9.57
N VAL A 277 11.61 5.49 9.09
CA VAL A 277 12.32 4.87 7.96
C VAL A 277 13.52 4.02 8.42
N CYS A 278 14.04 4.25 9.64
CA CYS A 278 15.29 3.68 10.17
C CYS A 278 15.20 3.32 11.65
#